data_AF-A0A920IQD4-F1
#
_entry.id   AF-A0A920IQD4-F1
#
_cell.length_a   1.000
_cell.length_b   1.000
_cell.length_c   1.000
_cell.angle_alpha   90.00
_cell.angle_beta   90.00
_cell.angle_gamma   90.00
#
_symmetry.space_group_name_H-M   'P 1'
#
loop_
_entity.id
_entity.type
_entity.pdbx_description
1 polymer ?
#
loop_
_entity_poly.entity_id
_entity_poly.type
_entity_poly.pdbx_seq_one_letter_code
_entity_poly.pdbx_strand_id
1 'polypeptide(L)'
;MVFDKIHAEAQIQVVGDSAYGTDLKTSVDGEETETGYFWIWYPSIREILDDHLVFNDKNNNNRISFDELLINRRFSSYIYKYDNVYGDREIRDYIRQRDNESYAQWQTRIVMESERIKKEILDFEIDMWGY
;
A
#
# COMPACT_ATOMS: atom_id res chain seq x y z
N MET A 1 0.55 8.00 -9.14
CA MET A 1 -0.61 8.86 -8.89
C MET A 1 -0.69 9.83 -10.04
N VAL A 2 -1.87 9.98 -10.64
CA VAL A 2 -2.07 10.92 -11.75
C VAL A 2 -2.97 12.03 -11.22
N PHE A 3 -2.47 13.26 -11.25
CA PHE A 3 -3.23 14.43 -10.83
C PHE A 3 -4.06 14.93 -12.02
N ASP A 4 -5.39 14.91 -11.88
CA ASP A 4 -6.27 15.54 -12.84
C ASP A 4 -6.45 17.02 -12.47
N LYS A 5 -5.85 17.90 -13.27
CA LYS A 5 -5.92 19.35 -13.08
C LYS A 5 -7.34 19.91 -13.20
N ILE A 6 -8.22 19.28 -13.97
CA ILE A 6 -9.58 19.79 -14.21
C ILE A 6 -10.48 19.52 -13.00
N HIS A 7 -10.36 18.33 -12.43
CA HIS A 7 -11.13 17.93 -11.25
C HIS A 7 -10.42 18.24 -9.94
N ALA A 8 -9.19 18.78 -10.02
CA ALA A 8 -8.26 18.97 -8.91
C ALA A 8 -8.07 17.69 -8.07
N GLU A 9 -8.37 16.52 -8.63
CA GLU A 9 -8.40 15.26 -7.92
C GLU A 9 -7.14 14.45 -8.23
N ALA A 10 -6.49 13.94 -7.19
CA ALA A 10 -5.41 12.99 -7.33
C ALA A 10 -5.98 11.57 -7.41
N GLN A 11 -5.98 11.00 -8.60
CA GLN A 11 -6.50 9.65 -8.81
C GLN A 11 -5.38 8.61 -8.70
N ILE A 12 -5.73 7.51 -8.04
CA ILE A 12 -4.82 6.38 -7.87
C ILE A 12 -4.98 5.48 -9.06
N GLN A 13 -3.86 5.22 -9.70
CA GLN A 13 -3.77 4.23 -10.74
C GLN A 13 -3.06 3.01 -10.15
N VAL A 14 -3.81 1.95 -9.90
CA VAL A 14 -3.23 0.65 -9.55
C VAL A 14 -2.63 0.07 -10.83
N VAL A 15 -1.33 -0.25 -10.77
CA VAL A 15 -0.56 -0.71 -11.92
C VAL A 15 -0.42 -2.23 -11.89
N GLY A 16 -0.14 -2.78 -10.72
CA GLY A 16 -0.08 -4.21 -10.52
C GLY A 16 -0.09 -4.58 -9.05
N ASP A 17 -0.54 -5.80 -8.79
CA ASP A 17 -0.63 -6.39 -7.47
C ASP A 17 0.35 -7.56 -7.39
N SER A 18 1.00 -7.72 -6.23
CA SER A 18 1.89 -8.84 -5.96
C SER A 18 1.47 -9.52 -4.67
N ALA A 19 1.34 -10.85 -4.72
CA ALA A 19 1.17 -11.65 -3.51
C ALA A 19 2.54 -11.86 -2.85
N TYR A 20 2.60 -11.63 -1.55
CA TYR A 20 3.77 -11.87 -0.71
C TYR A 20 3.49 -13.02 0.25
N GLY A 21 4.49 -13.85 0.51
CA GLY A 21 4.39 -14.87 1.54
C GLY A 21 5.74 -15.48 1.87
N THR A 22 5.73 -16.30 2.92
CA THR A 22 6.93 -17.02 3.37
C THR A 22 7.25 -18.13 2.39
N ASP A 23 8.47 -18.15 1.87
CA ASP A 23 8.92 -19.27 1.05
C ASP A 23 9.10 -20.51 1.93
N LEU A 24 8.26 -21.52 1.68
CA LEU A 24 8.27 -22.82 2.36
C LEU A 24 9.61 -23.57 2.17
N LYS A 25 10.41 -23.19 1.17
CA LYS A 25 11.73 -23.81 0.93
C LYS A 25 12.83 -23.20 1.79
N THR A 26 12.81 -21.89 1.99
CA THR A 26 13.81 -21.17 2.81
C THR A 26 13.50 -21.26 4.29
N SER A 27 12.22 -21.46 4.66
CA SER A 27 11.80 -21.63 6.06
C SER A 27 12.43 -22.83 6.79
N VAL A 28 13.08 -23.75 6.07
CA VAL A 28 13.82 -24.88 6.67
C VAL A 28 15.10 -24.42 7.36
N ASP A 29 15.71 -23.32 6.92
CA ASP A 29 16.96 -22.77 7.47
C ASP A 29 16.74 -21.68 8.54
N GLY A 30 15.49 -21.44 8.94
CA GLY A 30 15.15 -20.55 10.06
C GLY A 30 15.13 -19.04 9.74
N GLU A 31 15.45 -18.65 8.50
CA GLU A 31 15.25 -17.29 8.01
C GLU A 31 13.92 -17.22 7.26
N GLU A 32 12.89 -16.67 7.91
CA GLU A 32 11.61 -16.35 7.26
C GLU A 32 11.77 -15.11 6.37
N THR A 33 12.23 -15.31 5.14
CA THR A 33 12.24 -14.25 4.13
C THR A 33 10.90 -14.19 3.41
N GLU A 34 10.16 -13.09 3.60
CA GLU A 34 8.99 -12.76 2.78
C GLU A 34 9.45 -12.54 1.34
N THR A 35 9.00 -13.41 0.42
CA THR A 35 9.34 -13.31 -1.01
C THR A 35 8.08 -12.97 -1.80
N GLY A 36 8.19 -12.03 -2.73
CA GLY A 36 7.12 -11.74 -3.68
C GLY A 36 7.00 -12.87 -4.71
N TYR A 37 5.83 -13.47 -4.83
CA TYR A 37 5.65 -14.63 -5.70
C TYR A 37 5.61 -14.25 -7.18
N PHE A 38 4.72 -13.34 -7.55
CA PHE A 38 4.54 -12.88 -8.93
C PHE A 38 3.76 -11.57 -8.97
N TRP A 39 4.00 -10.80 -10.04
CA TRP A 39 3.27 -9.58 -10.35
C TRP A 39 2.09 -9.88 -11.28
N ILE A 40 0.92 -9.36 -10.94
CA ILE A 40 -0.28 -9.41 -11.76
C ILE A 40 -0.54 -8.01 -12.31
N TRP A 41 -0.76 -7.92 -13.61
CA TRP A 41 -1.13 -6.68 -14.26
C TRP A 41 -2.59 -6.32 -13.95
N TYR A 42 -2.83 -5.19 -13.28
CA TYR A 42 -4.15 -4.83 -12.74
C TYR A 42 -5.25 -4.74 -13.81
N PRO A 43 -5.04 -4.11 -14.98
CA PRO A 43 -6.05 -4.06 -16.04
C PRO A 43 -6.53 -5.43 -16.53
N SER A 44 -5.70 -6.47 -16.45
CA SER A 44 -6.07 -7.81 -16.91
C SER A 44 -7.01 -8.55 -15.95
N ILE A 45 -7.01 -8.18 -14.66
CA ILE A 45 -7.84 -8.83 -13.63
C ILE A 45 -9.07 -8.03 -13.26
N ARG A 46 -9.25 -6.84 -13.83
CA ARG A 46 -10.33 -5.92 -13.45
C ARG A 46 -11.72 -6.52 -13.58
N GLU A 47 -11.99 -7.23 -14.68
CA GLU A 47 -13.28 -7.92 -14.91
C GLU A 47 -13.55 -8.98 -13.83
N ILE A 48 -12.51 -9.74 -13.45
CA ILE A 48 -12.59 -10.75 -12.39
C ILE A 48 -12.86 -10.09 -11.03
N LEU A 49 -12.19 -8.98 -10.74
CA LEU A 49 -12.37 -8.25 -9.48
C LEU A 49 -13.73 -7.56 -9.37
N ASP A 50 -14.35 -7.17 -10.48
CA ASP A 50 -15.68 -6.57 -10.48
C ASP A 50 -16.78 -7.62 -10.24
N ASP A 51 -16.63 -8.81 -10.82
CA ASP A 51 -17.55 -9.94 -10.63
C ASP A 51 -17.57 -10.46 -9.18
N HIS A 52 -16.45 -10.31 -8.45
CA HIS A 52 -16.35 -10.74 -7.07
C HIS A 52 -16.83 -9.66 -6.10
N LEU A 53 -17.83 -10.01 -5.28
CA LEU A 53 -18.39 -9.14 -4.25
C LEU A 53 -17.69 -9.34 -2.90
N VAL A 54 -17.43 -8.24 -2.21
CA VAL A 54 -16.86 -8.25 -0.86
C VAL A 54 -17.97 -8.40 0.16
N PHE A 55 -17.77 -9.29 1.13
CA PHE A 55 -18.69 -9.43 2.27
C PHE A 55 -18.51 -8.26 3.23
N ASN A 56 -19.60 -7.52 3.50
CA ASN A 56 -19.64 -6.46 4.50
C ASN A 56 -20.47 -6.91 5.70
N ASP A 57 -19.81 -7.28 6.79
CA ASP A 57 -20.47 -7.72 8.03
C ASP A 57 -21.37 -6.65 8.67
N LYS A 58 -21.13 -5.37 8.36
CA LYS A 58 -21.89 -4.26 8.94
C LYS A 58 -23.14 -3.90 8.15
N ASN A 59 -23.21 -4.24 6.87
CA ASN A 59 -24.36 -3.88 6.03
C ASN A 59 -24.52 -4.87 4.86
N ASN A 60 -25.42 -5.84 5.01
CA ASN A 60 -25.71 -6.87 4.00
C ASN A 60 -26.45 -6.32 2.76
N ASN A 61 -26.93 -5.07 2.81
CA ASN A 61 -27.74 -4.49 1.73
C ASN A 61 -26.89 -3.81 0.64
N ASN A 62 -25.68 -3.37 0.97
CA ASN A 62 -24.76 -2.74 0.03
C ASN A 62 -23.56 -3.67 -0.21
N ARG A 63 -23.64 -4.45 -1.29
CA ARG A 63 -22.53 -5.26 -1.79
C ARG A 63 -21.67 -4.36 -2.67
N ILE A 64 -20.38 -4.26 -2.34
CA ILE A 64 -19.37 -3.57 -3.14
C ILE A 64 -18.52 -4.61 -3.86
N SER A 65 -18.10 -4.34 -5.10
CA SER A 65 -17.16 -5.21 -5.81
C SER A 65 -15.73 -5.03 -5.26
N PHE A 66 -14.85 -6.00 -5.51
CA PHE A 66 -13.44 -5.86 -5.13
C PHE A 66 -12.77 -4.71 -5.90
N ASP A 67 -13.11 -4.48 -7.18
CA ASP A 67 -12.59 -3.32 -7.95
C ASP A 67 -12.97 -2.00 -7.27
N GLU A 68 -14.23 -1.85 -6.87
CA GLU A 68 -14.73 -0.66 -6.19
C GLU A 68 -14.05 -0.43 -4.82
N LEU A 69 -13.72 -1.52 -4.10
CA LEU A 69 -12.98 -1.44 -2.84
C LEU A 69 -11.56 -0.90 -3.05
N LEU A 70 -10.86 -1.37 -4.09
CA LEU A 70 -9.48 -0.99 -4.38
C LEU A 70 -9.37 0.45 -4.90
N ILE A 71 -10.24 0.84 -5.85
CA ILE A 71 -10.26 2.20 -6.40
C ILE A 71 -10.57 3.23 -5.31
N ASN A 72 -11.56 2.94 -4.46
CA ASN A 72 -11.95 3.83 -3.36
C ASN A 72 -11.04 3.75 -2.13
N ARG A 73 -9.93 2.99 -2.19
CA ARG A 73 -9.01 2.77 -1.05
C ARG A 73 -9.72 2.35 0.24
N ARG A 74 -10.74 1.52 0.16
CA ARG A 74 -11.45 1.00 1.33
C ARG A 74 -10.70 -0.20 1.94
N PHE A 75 -9.40 -0.03 2.16
CA PHE A 75 -8.50 -1.01 2.75
C PHE A 75 -7.42 -0.34 3.61
N SER A 76 -6.89 -1.08 4.58
CA SER A 76 -5.73 -0.64 5.36
C SER A 76 -4.46 -0.83 4.52
N SER A 77 -3.65 0.22 4.40
CA SER A 77 -2.38 0.19 3.69
C SER A 77 -1.36 1.07 4.36
N TYR A 78 -0.09 0.74 4.15
CA TYR A 78 1.05 1.55 4.52
C TYR A 78 1.97 1.71 3.32
N ILE A 79 2.70 2.82 3.28
CA ILE A 79 3.68 3.07 2.22
C ILE A 79 4.89 2.19 2.51
N TYR A 80 5.27 1.35 1.56
CA TYR A 80 6.44 0.46 1.66
C TYR A 80 7.71 1.16 1.15
N LYS A 81 7.57 1.85 0.03
CA LYS A 81 8.64 2.60 -0.63
C LYS A 81 8.06 3.89 -1.21
N TYR A 82 8.87 4.94 -1.17
CA TYR A 82 8.58 6.25 -1.75
C TYR A 82 9.83 6.72 -2.49
N ASP A 83 9.63 7.50 -3.55
CA ASP A 83 10.75 8.08 -4.30
C ASP A 83 11.48 9.11 -3.43
N ASN A 84 12.74 8.83 -3.10
CA ASN A 84 13.51 9.67 -2.20
C ASN A 84 14.87 10.04 -2.80
N VAL A 85 15.42 11.15 -2.32
CA VAL A 85 16.75 11.65 -2.71
C VAL A 85 17.88 10.68 -2.29
N TYR A 86 17.59 9.73 -1.40
CA TYR A 86 18.54 8.74 -0.89
C TYR A 86 18.68 7.47 -1.75
N GLY A 87 18.10 7.47 -2.94
CA GLY A 87 18.30 6.44 -3.95
C GLY A 87 17.53 5.16 -3.66
N ASP A 88 16.23 5.18 -3.92
CA ASP A 88 15.38 3.98 -4.02
C ASP A 88 15.26 3.09 -2.77
N ARG A 89 15.73 3.58 -1.61
CA ARG A 89 15.70 2.84 -0.35
C ARG A 89 14.27 2.62 0.14
N GLU A 90 14.02 1.44 0.68
CA GLU A 90 12.77 1.14 1.36
C GLU A 90 12.71 1.87 2.69
N ILE A 91 11.49 2.07 3.22
CA ILE A 91 11.30 2.76 4.50
C ILE A 91 11.99 2.02 5.65
N ARG A 92 12.07 0.70 5.55
CA ARG A 92 12.78 -0.17 6.48
C ARG A 92 14.29 0.08 6.52
N ASP A 93 14.91 0.45 5.40
CA ASP A 93 16.37 0.58 5.30
C ASP A 93 16.92 1.82 5.99
N TYR A 94 16.13 2.90 6.05
CA TYR A 94 16.54 4.14 6.72
C TYR A 94 16.05 4.26 8.16
N ILE A 95 14.96 3.60 8.53
CA ILE A 95 14.53 3.45 9.94
C ILE A 95 15.24 2.24 10.53
N ARG A 96 16.51 2.39 10.93
CA ARG A 96 17.24 1.28 11.57
C ARG A 96 16.71 1.00 12.98
N GLN A 97 16.58 -0.28 13.33
CA GLN A 97 16.28 -0.68 14.70
C GLN A 97 17.38 -0.19 15.64
N ARG A 98 17.00 0.39 16.79
CA ARG A 98 17.96 0.82 17.81
C ARG A 98 18.29 -0.35 18.73
N ASP A 99 19.50 -0.39 19.29
CA ASP A 99 19.98 -1.51 20.12
C ASP A 99 19.07 -1.85 21.32
N ASN A 100 18.35 -0.86 21.87
CA ASN A 100 17.44 -1.01 23.01
C ASN A 100 15.95 -1.04 22.62
N GLU A 101 15.63 -1.18 21.34
CA GLU A 101 14.27 -1.08 20.82
C GLU A 101 13.70 -2.47 20.50
N SER A 102 12.51 -2.75 21.03
CA SER A 102 11.78 -3.97 20.71
C SER A 102 11.33 -3.97 19.25
N TYR A 103 11.27 -5.15 18.63
CA TYR A 103 10.82 -5.32 17.25
C TYR A 103 9.45 -4.68 16.96
N ALA A 104 8.50 -4.77 17.91
CA ALA A 104 7.18 -4.14 17.79
C ALA A 104 7.24 -2.60 17.80
N GLN A 105 8.18 -2.02 18.54
CA GLN A 105 8.38 -0.55 18.56
C GLN A 105 8.99 -0.08 17.24
N TRP A 106 9.98 -0.82 16.73
CA TRP A 106 10.57 -0.57 15.43
C TRP A 106 9.52 -0.61 14.29
N GLN A 107 8.65 -1.64 14.28
CA GLN A 107 7.53 -1.72 13.34
C GLN A 107 6.58 -0.53 13.46
N THR A 108 6.23 -0.12 14.69
CA THR A 108 5.39 1.05 14.92
C THR A 108 5.99 2.32 14.32
N ARG A 109 7.30 2.53 14.43
CA ARG A 109 7.95 3.70 13.81
C ARG A 109 7.87 3.69 12.29
N ILE A 110 7.98 2.52 11.66
CA ILE A 110 7.81 2.37 10.21
C ILE A 110 6.41 2.81 9.80
N VAL A 111 5.39 2.36 10.54
CA VAL A 111 4.00 2.78 10.29
C VAL A 111 3.84 4.29 10.49
N MET A 112 4.38 4.86 11.57
CA MET A 112 4.33 6.30 11.83
C MET A 112 4.99 7.12 10.71
N GLU A 113 6.12 6.67 10.19
CA GLU A 113 6.78 7.35 9.08
C GLU A 113 5.97 7.23 7.79
N SER A 114 5.34 6.08 7.54
CA SER A 114 4.44 5.93 6.40
C SER A 114 3.24 6.89 6.49
N GLU A 115 2.69 7.11 7.69
CA GLU A 115 1.63 8.10 7.92
C GLU A 115 2.15 9.54 7.76
N ARG A 116 3.40 9.82 8.14
CA ARG A 116 4.04 11.12 7.88
C ARG A 116 4.13 11.41 6.39
N ILE A 117 4.63 10.45 5.59
CA ILE A 117 4.75 10.58 4.13
C ILE A 117 3.37 10.73 3.50
N LYS A 118 2.38 9.96 3.95
CA LYS A 118 1.01 10.07 3.48
C LYS A 118 0.43 11.46 3.73
N LYS A 119 0.70 12.04 4.90
CA LYS A 119 0.30 13.41 5.21
C LYS A 119 1.00 14.42 4.29
N GLU A 120 2.29 14.26 4.04
CA GLU A 120 3.05 15.12 3.14
C GLU A 120 2.47 15.12 1.71
N ILE A 121 2.06 13.95 1.20
CA ILE A 121 1.37 13.81 -0.09
C ILE A 121 0.01 14.53 -0.04
N LEU A 122 -0.76 14.37 1.03
CA LEU A 122 -2.06 15.03 1.19
C LEU A 122 -1.93 16.56 1.25
N ASP A 123 -0.95 17.07 2.00
CA ASP A 123 -0.69 18.50 2.12
C ASP A 123 -0.29 19.06 0.74
N PHE A 124 0.54 18.34 -0.02
CA PHE A 124 0.85 18.69 -1.41
C PHE A 124 -0.39 18.71 -2.32
N GLU A 125 -1.28 17.72 -2.19
CA GLU A 125 -2.56 17.74 -2.92
C GLU A 125 -3.37 18.98 -2.54
N ILE A 126 -3.57 19.25 -1.25
CA ILE A 126 -4.31 20.42 -0.72
C ILE A 126 -3.75 21.73 -1.27
N ASP A 127 -2.43 21.88 -1.29
CA ASP A 127 -1.78 23.07 -1.84
C ASP A 127 -2.07 23.25 -3.33
N MET A 128 -2.26 22.16 -4.09
CA MET A 128 -2.69 22.22 -5.48
C MET A 128 -4.18 22.59 -5.65
N TRP A 129 -5.03 22.35 -4.65
CA TRP A 129 -6.43 22.83 -4.63
C TRP A 129 -6.56 24.33 -4.37
N GLY A 130 -5.57 24.94 -3.71
CA GLY A 130 -5.60 26.34 -3.26
C GLY A 130 -5.38 27.41 -4.33
N TYR A 131 -5.30 27.04 -5.62
CA TYR A 131 -5.02 27.93 -6.75
C TYR A 131 -6.13 27.97 -7.80
#